data_AF-A0A560E5R2-F1
#
_entry.id   AF-A0A560E5R2-F1
#
_cell.length_a   1.000
_cell.length_b   1.000
_cell.length_c   1.000
_cell.angle_alpha   90.00
_cell.angle_beta   90.00
_cell.angle_gamma   90.00
#
_symmetry.space_group_name_H-M   'P 1'
#
loop_
_entity.id
_entity.type
_entity.pdbx_description
1 polymer ?
#
loop_
_entity_poly.entity_id
_entity_poly.type
_entity_poly.pdbx_seq_one_letter_code
_entity_poly.pdbx_strand_id
1 'polypeptide(L)'
;MSEIDPTDHALATIASILEHPEPALVARDTEAAAADEETVAHEDADANEDTVTSEHSASADEHVVADEHPVVEEQPLVPEHTDADGYSKVGPGPMVAIRLKWTVHRGDDGQYYVHETIGEQSAPVVSGPMTSEAAVHFVDAHEDEANRRFELLRSEIAGRSSLAEFERKGES
;
A
#
# COMPACT_ATOMS: atom_id res chain seq x y z
N MET A 1 -52.10 28.74 15.61
CA MET A 1 -50.85 28.14 16.13
C MET A 1 -50.31 27.32 15.00
N SER A 2 -49.22 27.75 14.37
CA SER A 2 -48.64 27.01 13.23
C SER A 2 -48.03 25.73 13.77
N GLU A 3 -48.65 24.61 13.42
CA GLU A 3 -48.12 23.27 13.63
C GLU A 3 -46.73 23.25 12.99
N ILE A 4 -45.67 23.07 13.78
CA ILE A 4 -44.30 22.99 13.28
C ILE A 4 -44.26 21.69 12.48
N ASP A 5 -44.18 21.83 11.15
CA ASP A 5 -44.07 20.71 10.24
C ASP A 5 -42.84 19.88 10.63
N PRO A 6 -42.95 18.55 10.76
CA PRO A 6 -41.84 17.70 11.18
C PRO A 6 -40.61 17.82 10.25
N THR A 7 -40.82 18.20 8.99
CA THR A 7 -39.75 18.49 8.03
C THR A 7 -39.00 19.76 8.39
N ASP A 8 -39.72 20.82 8.78
CA ASP A 8 -39.12 22.10 9.17
C ASP A 8 -38.31 21.95 10.46
N HIS A 9 -38.81 21.14 11.40
CA HIS A 9 -38.07 20.78 12.60
C HIS A 9 -36.77 20.03 12.28
N ALA A 10 -36.82 19.05 11.36
CA ALA A 10 -35.63 18.31 10.94
C ALA A 10 -34.60 19.22 10.24
N LEU A 11 -35.05 20.13 9.37
CA LEU A 11 -34.18 21.09 8.69
C LEU A 11 -33.51 22.05 9.68
N ALA A 12 -34.26 22.53 10.69
CA ALA A 12 -33.71 23.40 11.73
C ALA A 12 -32.63 22.69 12.58
N THR A 13 -32.83 21.41 12.92
CA THR A 13 -31.84 20.63 13.66
C THR A 13 -30.55 20.42 12.86
N ILE A 14 -30.66 20.11 11.56
CA ILE A 14 -29.48 19.91 10.69
C ILE A 14 -28.71 21.24 10.53
N ALA A 15 -29.42 22.36 10.36
CA ALA A 15 -28.81 23.68 10.28
C ALA A 15 -28.03 24.04 11.57
N SER A 16 -28.56 23.71 12.75
CA SER A 16 -27.90 24.02 14.03
C SER A 16 -26.58 23.28 14.25
N ILE A 17 -26.36 22.14 13.58
CA ILE A 17 -25.10 21.37 13.66
C ILE A 17 -24.03 21.98 12.74
N LEU A 18 -24.44 22.51 11.58
CA LEU A 18 -23.55 23.14 10.61
C LEU A 18 -23.12 24.54 11.04
N GLU A 19 -23.98 25.28 11.76
CA GLU A 19 -23.72 26.66 12.20
C GLU A 19 -22.80 26.74 13.43
N HIS A 20 -22.71 25.67 14.23
CA HIS A 20 -21.82 25.59 15.38
C HIS A 20 -20.81 24.44 15.23
N PRO A 21 -19.67 24.64 14.52
CA PRO A 21 -18.59 23.68 14.59
C PRO A 21 -18.08 23.61 16.04
N GLU A 22 -18.09 22.41 16.63
CA GLU A 22 -17.51 22.18 17.94
C GLU A 22 -16.05 22.69 17.98
N PRO A 23 -15.62 23.40 19.04
CA PRO A 23 -14.22 23.79 19.16
C PRO A 23 -13.37 22.53 19.19
N ALA A 24 -12.44 22.45 18.23
CA ALA A 24 -11.45 21.41 18.08
C ALA A 24 -10.99 20.89 19.44
N LEU A 25 -11.21 19.58 19.67
CA LEU A 25 -10.67 18.89 20.83
C LEU A 25 -9.18 19.19 20.92
N VAL A 26 -8.86 19.95 21.95
CA VAL A 26 -7.52 20.43 22.30
C VAL A 26 -6.58 19.23 22.30
N ALA A 27 -5.64 19.23 21.35
CA ALA A 27 -4.51 18.33 21.35
C ALA A 27 -3.79 18.50 22.69
N ARG A 28 -3.93 17.49 23.55
CA ARG A 28 -3.25 17.46 24.84
C ARG A 28 -1.77 17.25 24.59
N ASP A 29 -0.99 18.16 25.15
CA ASP A 29 0.46 18.16 25.30
C ASP A 29 1.11 16.77 25.33
N THR A 30 2.15 16.60 24.53
CA THR A 30 3.26 15.70 24.87
C THR A 30 4.56 16.37 24.45
N GLU A 31 4.92 17.40 25.21
CA GLU A 31 6.31 17.83 25.35
C GLU A 31 7.01 16.82 26.29
N ALA A 32 7.91 16.00 25.73
CA ALA A 32 8.81 15.17 26.52
C ALA A 32 10.13 14.99 25.77
N ALA A 33 11.03 15.94 26.05
CA ALA A 33 12.47 15.79 26.22
C ALA A 33 13.24 14.85 25.27
N ALA A 34 13.93 15.46 24.30
CA ALA A 34 15.14 14.93 23.69
C ALA A 34 16.33 15.82 24.11
N ALA A 35 17.19 15.29 24.98
CA ALA A 35 18.54 15.77 25.28
C ALA A 35 19.21 14.62 26.05
N ASP A 36 20.13 13.89 25.42
CA ASP A 36 21.58 14.17 25.38
C ASP A 36 22.27 13.21 26.35
N GLU A 37 22.88 12.16 25.81
CA GLU A 37 23.90 11.40 26.55
C GLU A 37 24.97 10.92 25.56
N GLU A 38 25.98 11.77 25.38
CA GLU A 38 27.32 11.37 24.98
C GLU A 38 28.08 10.96 26.25
N THR A 39 28.51 9.71 26.37
CA THR A 39 29.71 9.38 27.17
C THR A 39 30.56 8.31 26.49
N VAL A 40 31.86 8.57 26.55
CA VAL A 40 32.95 7.98 25.79
C VAL A 40 33.74 7.01 26.68
N ALA A 41 34.28 5.96 26.04
CA ALA A 41 35.45 5.15 26.41
C ALA A 41 35.39 4.22 27.65
N HIS A 42 35.65 2.93 27.42
CA HIS A 42 36.94 2.36 27.83
C HIS A 42 37.29 1.09 27.04
N GLU A 43 38.56 1.03 26.66
CA GLU A 43 39.29 -0.06 26.00
C GLU A 43 39.60 -1.22 26.96
N ASP A 44 40.38 -2.17 26.43
CA ASP A 44 41.07 -3.29 27.07
C ASP A 44 40.29 -4.62 27.15
N ALA A 45 40.85 -5.79 26.85
CA ALA A 45 42.04 -6.21 26.13
C ALA A 45 41.97 -7.76 26.08
N ASP A 46 42.60 -8.32 25.06
CA ASP A 46 43.43 -9.53 25.13
C ASP A 46 42.86 -10.94 24.88
N ALA A 47 43.71 -11.66 24.14
CA ALA A 47 43.85 -13.11 23.89
C ALA A 47 42.97 -13.75 22.79
N ASN A 48 43.51 -13.96 21.57
CA ASN A 48 44.18 -15.20 21.08
C ASN A 48 43.26 -16.43 21.14
N GLU A 49 43.00 -17.21 20.09
CA GLU A 49 43.96 -17.93 19.24
C GLU A 49 43.38 -18.26 17.84
N ASP A 50 44.31 -18.34 16.87
CA ASP A 50 44.27 -19.07 15.60
C ASP A 50 43.31 -20.27 15.51
N THR A 51 42.70 -20.48 14.34
CA THR A 51 43.07 -21.61 13.44
C THR A 51 42.28 -21.55 12.14
N VAL A 52 43.03 -21.44 11.04
CA VAL A 52 42.61 -21.67 9.66
C VAL A 52 42.20 -23.13 9.47
N THR A 53 41.00 -23.39 8.94
CA THR A 53 40.75 -24.62 8.17
C THR A 53 39.93 -24.30 6.93
N SER A 54 40.68 -24.07 5.86
CA SER A 54 40.20 -24.21 4.49
C SER A 54 40.10 -25.71 4.21
N GLU A 55 38.90 -26.22 4.00
CA GLU A 55 38.71 -27.54 3.41
C GLU A 55 37.83 -27.42 2.17
N HIS A 56 38.53 -27.42 1.05
CA HIS A 56 38.04 -27.76 -0.27
C HIS A 56 37.62 -29.24 -0.26
N SER A 57 36.41 -29.54 -0.69
CA SER A 57 36.08 -30.88 -1.18
C SER A 57 35.27 -30.73 -2.46
N ALA A 58 36.03 -30.72 -3.55
CA ALA A 58 35.54 -31.05 -4.86
C ALA A 58 34.99 -32.48 -4.85
N SER A 59 33.85 -32.69 -5.49
CA SER A 59 33.47 -33.98 -6.02
C SER A 59 32.94 -33.72 -7.42
N ALA A 60 33.85 -33.83 -8.38
CA ALA A 60 33.49 -34.08 -9.77
C ALA A 60 33.01 -35.53 -9.87
N ASP A 61 31.86 -35.74 -10.51
CA ASP A 61 31.77 -36.79 -11.52
C ASP A 61 30.67 -36.46 -12.53
N GLU A 62 30.97 -36.83 -13.76
CA GLU A 62 30.53 -36.25 -15.01
C GLU A 62 29.40 -37.08 -15.61
N HIS A 63 28.35 -36.42 -16.12
CA HIS A 63 27.57 -37.04 -17.20
C HIS A 63 27.16 -36.02 -18.25
N VAL A 64 27.89 -36.11 -19.36
CA VAL A 64 27.64 -35.54 -20.67
C VAL A 64 26.25 -35.95 -21.18
N VAL A 65 25.45 -34.97 -21.61
CA VAL A 65 24.66 -35.10 -22.84
C VAL A 65 24.49 -33.73 -23.48
N ALA A 66 24.97 -33.65 -24.70
CA ALA A 66 24.81 -32.55 -25.63
C ALA A 66 23.34 -32.33 -25.97
N ASP A 67 22.92 -31.07 -26.01
CA ASP A 67 21.97 -30.61 -27.02
C ASP A 67 22.20 -29.11 -27.29
N GLU A 68 22.65 -28.82 -28.52
CA GLU A 68 22.77 -27.47 -29.05
C GLU A 68 21.36 -26.95 -29.40
N HIS A 69 20.78 -26.15 -28.52
CA HIS A 69 19.74 -25.20 -28.90
C HIS A 69 20.35 -23.80 -28.90
N PRO A 70 20.46 -23.12 -30.06
CA PRO A 70 20.79 -21.70 -30.06
C PRO A 70 19.56 -20.96 -29.52
N VAL A 71 19.48 -20.78 -28.20
CA VAL A 71 18.48 -19.90 -27.63
C VAL A 71 18.96 -18.48 -27.88
N VAL A 72 18.31 -17.88 -28.87
CA VAL A 72 18.32 -16.46 -29.18
C VAL A 72 18.44 -15.68 -27.88
N GLU A 73 19.41 -14.76 -27.82
CA GLU A 73 19.40 -13.66 -26.86
C GLU A 73 18.06 -12.94 -27.04
N GLU A 74 17.05 -13.37 -26.27
CA GLU A 74 15.86 -12.60 -26.03
C GLU A 74 16.36 -11.43 -25.19
N GLN A 75 16.91 -10.41 -25.86
CA GLN A 75 16.94 -9.06 -25.34
C GLN A 75 15.53 -8.86 -24.79
N PRO A 76 15.35 -8.71 -23.46
CA PRO A 76 14.04 -8.39 -22.95
C PRO A 76 13.63 -7.16 -23.74
N LEU A 77 12.53 -7.26 -24.46
CA LEU A 77 11.87 -6.11 -25.05
C LEU A 77 11.52 -5.25 -23.85
N VAL A 78 12.48 -4.40 -23.45
CA VAL A 78 12.23 -3.23 -22.63
C VAL A 78 11.00 -2.66 -23.29
N PRO A 79 9.84 -2.64 -22.60
CA PRO A 79 8.68 -2.00 -23.15
C PRO A 79 9.21 -0.68 -23.67
N GLU A 80 9.07 -0.43 -24.98
CA GLU A 80 9.37 0.90 -25.49
C GLU A 80 8.69 1.84 -24.50
N HIS A 81 9.35 2.92 -24.13
CA HIS A 81 8.74 3.97 -23.33
C HIS A 81 7.63 4.66 -24.16
N THR A 82 6.76 3.89 -24.82
CA THR A 82 5.49 4.24 -25.41
C THR A 82 4.64 4.74 -24.26
N ASP A 83 4.32 6.03 -24.35
CA ASP A 83 3.42 6.83 -23.54
C ASP A 83 2.60 6.03 -22.51
N ALA A 84 2.62 6.45 -21.23
CA ALA A 84 1.88 5.79 -20.15
C ALA A 84 0.34 5.77 -20.34
N ASP A 85 -0.17 6.30 -21.45
CA ASP A 85 -1.60 6.30 -21.77
C ASP A 85 -2.11 4.87 -21.91
N GLY A 86 -3.20 4.57 -21.21
CA GLY A 86 -3.77 3.21 -21.16
C GLY A 86 -3.09 2.29 -20.16
N TYR A 87 -2.02 2.72 -19.47
CA TYR A 87 -1.48 1.97 -18.34
C TYR A 87 -2.55 1.82 -17.26
N SER A 88 -2.82 0.60 -16.82
CA SER A 88 -3.86 0.34 -15.84
C SER A 88 -3.51 -0.81 -14.91
N LYS A 89 -3.98 -0.69 -13.66
CA LYS A 89 -3.86 -1.73 -12.63
C LYS A 89 -5.15 -1.84 -11.85
N VAL A 90 -5.32 -2.99 -11.20
CA VAL A 90 -6.51 -3.29 -10.41
C VAL A 90 -6.08 -3.70 -9.00
N GLY A 91 -6.56 -2.97 -7.99
CA GLY A 91 -6.23 -3.19 -6.59
C GLY A 91 -6.80 -4.49 -6.04
N PRO A 92 -6.35 -4.94 -4.86
CA PRO A 92 -6.80 -6.19 -4.25
C PRO A 92 -8.27 -6.14 -3.84
N GLY A 93 -8.89 -7.31 -3.74
CA GLY A 93 -10.27 -7.44 -3.25
C GLY A 93 -11.00 -8.61 -3.88
N PRO A 94 -11.88 -9.31 -3.13
CA PRO A 94 -12.55 -10.51 -3.61
C PRO A 94 -13.67 -10.23 -4.63
N MET A 95 -14.21 -9.01 -4.66
CA MET A 95 -15.33 -8.64 -5.51
C MET A 95 -14.98 -7.46 -6.39
N VAL A 96 -15.30 -7.59 -7.68
CA VAL A 96 -15.08 -6.53 -8.68
C VAL A 96 -15.80 -5.23 -8.31
N ALA A 97 -17.00 -5.32 -7.74
CA ALA A 97 -17.83 -4.16 -7.40
C ALA A 97 -17.20 -3.20 -6.38
N ILE A 98 -16.23 -3.66 -5.58
CA ILE A 98 -15.60 -2.86 -4.51
C ILE A 98 -14.09 -2.69 -4.71
N ARG A 99 -13.48 -3.32 -5.72
CA ARG A 99 -12.03 -3.22 -5.91
C ARG A 99 -11.66 -1.94 -6.64
N LEU A 100 -10.50 -1.40 -6.31
CA LEU A 100 -9.96 -0.22 -6.97
C LEU A 100 -9.44 -0.58 -8.37
N LYS A 101 -9.59 0.33 -9.31
CA LYS A 101 -8.94 0.29 -10.63
C LYS A 101 -8.31 1.64 -10.89
N TRP A 102 -7.02 1.64 -11.22
CA TRP A 102 -6.30 2.81 -11.66
C TRP A 102 -6.09 2.74 -13.17
N THR A 103 -6.29 3.84 -13.87
CA THR A 103 -6.06 3.94 -15.31
C THR A 103 -5.43 5.29 -15.60
N VAL A 104 -4.30 5.27 -16.30
CA VAL A 104 -3.57 6.46 -16.72
C VAL A 104 -4.14 6.92 -18.05
N HIS A 105 -4.43 8.22 -18.12
CA HIS A 105 -4.95 8.90 -19.29
C HIS A 105 -4.07 10.12 -19.60
N ARG A 106 -3.75 10.31 -20.86
CA ARG A 106 -3.07 11.50 -21.36
C ARG A 106 -4.12 12.56 -21.71
N GLY A 107 -3.98 13.75 -21.12
CA GLY A 107 -4.80 14.92 -21.43
C GLY A 107 -4.38 15.58 -22.75
N ASP A 108 -5.25 16.43 -23.30
CA ASP A 108 -4.98 17.22 -24.51
C ASP A 108 -3.79 18.18 -24.34
N ASP A 109 -3.50 18.56 -23.10
CA ASP A 109 -2.35 19.36 -22.66
C ASP A 109 -1.02 18.57 -22.63
N GLY A 110 -1.06 17.27 -22.93
CA GLY A 110 0.11 16.39 -22.94
C GLY A 110 0.60 15.97 -21.56
N GLN A 111 -0.09 16.36 -20.48
CA GLN A 111 0.14 15.81 -19.15
C GLN A 111 -0.66 14.53 -18.96
N TYR A 112 -0.29 13.77 -17.94
CA TYR A 112 -0.94 12.53 -17.58
C TYR A 112 -1.78 12.71 -16.31
N TYR A 113 -2.89 12.00 -16.29
CA TYR A 113 -3.86 11.96 -15.22
C TYR A 113 -4.15 10.50 -14.87
N VAL A 114 -4.23 10.20 -13.58
CA VAL A 114 -4.58 8.88 -13.09
C VAL A 114 -6.02 8.90 -12.61
N HIS A 115 -6.86 8.07 -13.21
CA HIS A 115 -8.24 7.87 -12.80
C HIS A 115 -8.31 6.67 -11.87
N GLU A 116 -8.67 6.90 -10.62
CA GLU A 116 -8.99 5.87 -9.63
C GLU A 116 -10.50 5.64 -9.60
N THR A 117 -10.94 4.41 -9.83
CA THR A 117 -12.37 4.05 -9.80
C THR A 117 -12.58 2.87 -8.85
N ILE A 118 -13.60 2.95 -7.99
CA ILE A 118 -14.02 1.84 -7.13
C ILE A 118 -15.09 1.04 -7.87
N GLY A 119 -14.77 -0.19 -8.27
CA GLY A 119 -15.63 -0.98 -9.14
C GLY A 119 -15.79 -0.39 -10.54
N GLU A 120 -16.65 -1.00 -11.37
CA GLU A 120 -16.84 -0.60 -12.78
C GLU A 120 -17.76 0.61 -12.98
N GLN A 121 -18.63 0.92 -12.01
CA GLN A 121 -19.76 1.84 -12.21
C GLN A 121 -19.58 3.18 -11.46
N SER A 122 -18.52 3.34 -10.68
CA SER A 122 -18.34 4.54 -9.86
C SER A 122 -17.74 5.71 -10.66
N ALA A 123 -17.95 6.92 -10.16
CA ALA A 123 -17.28 8.10 -10.68
C ALA A 123 -15.77 8.02 -10.38
N PRO A 124 -14.88 8.28 -11.36
CA PRO A 124 -13.44 8.25 -11.15
C PRO A 124 -12.96 9.47 -10.34
N VAL A 125 -12.06 9.23 -9.39
CA VAL A 125 -11.25 10.26 -8.74
C VAL A 125 -10.01 10.49 -9.60
N VAL A 126 -9.80 11.71 -10.06
CA VAL A 126 -8.71 12.05 -10.98
C VAL A 126 -7.56 12.70 -10.21
N SER A 127 -6.35 12.16 -10.37
CA SER A 127 -5.10 12.70 -9.84
C SER A 127 -4.20 13.19 -10.98
N GLY A 128 -3.68 14.40 -10.88
CA GLY A 128 -2.81 15.02 -11.91
C GLY A 128 -2.97 16.55 -11.93
N PRO A 129 -2.29 17.25 -12.86
CA PRO A 129 -1.43 16.74 -13.93
C PRO A 129 -0.07 16.22 -13.41
N MET A 130 0.49 15.21 -14.09
CA MET A 130 1.84 14.69 -13.83
C MET A 130 2.53 14.19 -15.11
N THR A 131 3.82 13.89 -15.05
CA THR A 131 4.55 13.31 -16.18
C THR A 131 4.16 11.84 -16.40
N SER A 132 4.48 11.29 -17.58
CA SER A 132 4.23 9.88 -17.91
C SER A 132 4.80 8.92 -16.87
N GLU A 133 6.07 9.10 -16.52
CA GLU A 133 6.76 8.23 -15.54
C GLU A 133 6.17 8.40 -14.13
N ALA A 134 5.85 9.64 -13.73
CA ALA A 134 5.22 9.90 -12.44
C ALA A 134 3.82 9.25 -12.35
N ALA A 135 3.06 9.22 -13.45
CA ALA A 135 1.76 8.56 -13.49
C ALA A 135 1.88 7.04 -13.30
N VAL A 136 2.84 6.40 -13.98
CA VAL A 136 3.10 4.96 -13.80
C VAL A 136 3.52 4.67 -12.36
N HIS A 137 4.51 5.40 -11.85
CA HIS A 137 4.99 5.23 -10.48
C HIS A 137 3.89 5.49 -9.43
N PHE A 138 3.01 6.47 -9.67
CA PHE A 138 1.87 6.74 -8.80
C PHE A 138 0.92 5.54 -8.72
N VAL A 139 0.63 4.92 -9.86
CA VAL A 139 -0.22 3.71 -9.95
C VAL A 139 0.45 2.53 -9.24
N ASP A 140 1.74 2.30 -9.47
CA ASP A 140 2.51 1.24 -8.81
C ASP A 140 2.46 1.40 -7.28
N ALA A 141 2.79 2.60 -6.79
CA ALA A 141 2.80 2.88 -5.35
C ALA A 141 1.41 2.72 -4.71
N HIS A 142 0.34 3.09 -5.42
CA HIS A 142 -1.03 2.90 -4.94
C HIS A 142 -1.45 1.43 -4.92
N GLU A 143 -1.02 0.65 -5.89
CA GLU A 143 -1.27 -0.80 -5.91
C GLU A 143 -0.61 -1.48 -4.70
N ASP A 144 0.67 -1.20 -4.48
CA ASP A 144 1.43 -1.75 -3.35
C ASP A 144 0.81 -1.35 -2.00
N GLU A 145 0.43 -0.09 -1.85
CA GLU A 145 -0.22 0.39 -0.63
C GLU A 145 -1.59 -0.25 -0.43
N ALA A 146 -2.38 -0.40 -1.49
CA ALA A 146 -3.67 -1.09 -1.40
C ALA A 146 -3.48 -2.57 -1.04
N ASN A 147 -2.48 -3.25 -1.60
CA ASN A 147 -2.11 -4.62 -1.23
C ASN A 147 -1.77 -4.72 0.26
N ARG A 148 -0.87 -3.86 0.76
CA ARG A 148 -0.53 -3.84 2.20
C ARG A 148 -1.77 -3.64 3.08
N ARG A 149 -2.61 -2.64 2.77
CA ARG A 149 -3.84 -2.37 3.53
C ARG A 149 -4.81 -3.54 3.50
N PHE A 150 -4.96 -4.18 2.34
CA PHE A 150 -5.84 -5.34 2.20
C PHE A 150 -5.32 -6.54 3.01
N GLU A 151 -4.02 -6.78 3.03
CA GLU A 151 -3.43 -7.87 3.81
C GLU A 151 -3.52 -7.64 5.32
N LEU A 152 -3.33 -6.40 5.77
CA LEU A 152 -3.59 -6.01 7.16
C LEU A 152 -5.05 -6.26 7.53
N LEU A 153 -5.99 -5.79 6.70
CA LEU A 153 -7.42 -6.01 6.91
C LEU A 153 -7.77 -7.51 6.92
N ARG A 154 -7.20 -8.29 5.99
CA ARG A 154 -7.38 -9.75 5.93
C ARG A 154 -6.93 -10.41 7.22
N SER A 155 -5.76 -10.02 7.74
CA SER A 155 -5.20 -10.55 8.98
C SER A 155 -6.03 -10.15 10.21
N GLU A 156 -6.53 -8.90 10.25
CA GLU A 156 -7.44 -8.45 11.30
C GLU A 156 -8.74 -9.25 11.30
N ILE A 157 -9.38 -9.40 10.14
CA ILE A 157 -10.64 -10.17 10.02
C ILE A 157 -10.39 -11.63 10.39
N ALA A 158 -9.31 -12.27 9.90
CA ALA A 158 -8.99 -13.64 10.27
C ALA A 158 -8.75 -13.80 11.79
N GLY A 159 -8.07 -12.83 12.42
CA GLY A 159 -7.84 -12.80 13.86
C GLY A 159 -9.11 -12.57 14.69
N ARG A 160 -9.99 -11.67 14.25
CA ARG A 160 -11.29 -11.37 14.90
C ARG A 160 -12.30 -12.48 14.69
N SER A 161 -12.34 -13.10 13.52
CA SER A 161 -13.14 -14.29 13.24
C SER A 161 -12.68 -15.49 14.08
N SER A 162 -11.38 -15.62 14.33
CA SER A 162 -10.86 -16.64 15.27
C SER A 162 -11.37 -16.39 16.69
N LEU A 163 -11.32 -15.14 17.18
CA LEU A 163 -11.82 -14.78 18.52
C LEU A 163 -13.33 -15.01 18.68
N ALA A 164 -14.13 -14.63 17.68
CA ALA A 164 -15.58 -14.87 17.67
C ALA A 164 -15.94 -16.37 17.58
N GLU A 165 -15.07 -17.22 17.03
CA GLU A 165 -15.27 -18.68 17.01
C GLU A 165 -14.96 -19.33 18.38
N PHE A 166 -13.99 -18.82 19.14
CA PHE A 166 -13.71 -19.28 20.50
C PHE A 166 -14.85 -18.93 21.48
N GLU A 167 -15.53 -17.79 21.31
CA GLU A 167 -16.66 -17.40 22.17
C GLU A 167 -17.89 -18.31 22.00
N ARG A 168 -18.09 -18.93 20.83
CA ARG A 168 -19.22 -19.87 20.62
C ARG A 168 -18.97 -21.26 21.22
N LYS A 169 -17.71 -21.63 21.50
CA LYS A 169 -17.35 -22.96 22.02
C LYS A 169 -17.26 -23.02 23.55
N GLY A 170 -17.34 -21.88 24.24
CA GLY A 170 -17.31 -21.78 25.71
C GLY A 170 -18.66 -22.02 26.39
N GLU A 171 -19.75 -22.19 25.64
CA GLU A 171 -21.09 -22.39 26.17
C GLU A 171 -21.56 -23.81 25.81
N SER A 172 -21.15 -24.81 26.60
CA SER A 172 -21.65 -26.18 26.56
C SER A 172 -21.50 -26.85 27.92
#